data_AF-A0A7V4M715-F1
#
_entry.id   AF-A0A7V4M715-F1
#
_cell.length_a   1.000
_cell.length_b   1.000
_cell.length_c   1.000
_cell.angle_alpha   90.00
_cell.angle_beta   90.00
_cell.angle_gamma   90.00
#
_symmetry.space_group_name_H-M   'P 1'
#
loop_
_entity.id
_entity.type
_entity.pdbx_description
1 polymer ?
#
loop_
_entity_poly.entity_id
_entity_poly.type
_entity_poly.pdbx_seq_one_letter_code
_entity_poly.pdbx_strand_id
1 'polypeptide(L)' 'MRNTEINIRATEHASAHEAIQHMDVSGDDHAILVGNKYLTLKQAEAERIAAAGIEFAYLVDHHGQIMTIPVNDR' A
#
# COMPACT_ATOMS: atom_id res chain seq x y z
N MET A 1 6.86 7.64 22.69
CA MET A 1 6.19 7.60 21.38
C MET A 1 4.81 6.98 21.61
N ARG A 2 3.73 7.61 21.14
CA ARG A 2 2.40 6.97 21.21
C ARG A 2 2.40 5.87 20.16
N ASN A 3 2.14 4.62 20.56
CA ASN A 3 1.85 3.56 19.60
C ASN A 3 0.49 3.90 18.96
N THR A 4 0.51 4.43 17.74
CA THR A 4 -0.70 4.64 16.97
C THR A 4 -1.08 3.30 16.36
N GLU A 5 -2.04 2.61 17.00
CA GLU A 5 -2.65 1.42 16.42
C GLU A 5 -3.76 1.86 15.46
N ILE A 6 -3.69 1.41 14.20
CA ILE A 6 -4.75 1.58 13.23
C ILE A 6 -5.21 0.22 12.71
N ASN A 7 -6.51 0.09 12.46
CA ASN A 7 -7.07 -1.08 11.81
C ASN A 7 -7.39 -0.72 10.36
N ILE A 8 -6.82 -1.48 9.43
CA ILE A 8 -7.06 -1.32 8.00
C ILE A 8 -7.69 -2.58 7.41
N ARG A 9 -8.44 -2.42 6.32
CA ARG A 9 -8.91 -3.54 5.50
C ARG A 9 -8.01 -3.66 4.28
N ALA A 10 -7.29 -4.77 4.20
CA ALA A 10 -6.36 -5.05 3.12
C ALA A 10 -6.28 -6.56 2.84
N THR A 11 -5.85 -6.91 1.64
CA THR A 11 -5.45 -8.27 1.26
C THR A 11 -3.92 -8.34 1.25
N GLU A 12 -3.33 -9.30 1.95
CA GLU A 12 -1.87 -9.52 1.96
C GLU A 12 -1.48 -10.48 0.83
N HIS A 13 -0.35 -10.19 0.19
CA HIS A 13 0.18 -10.91 -0.96
C HIS A 13 1.64 -11.34 -0.73
N ALA A 14 2.09 -12.37 -1.44
CA ALA A 14 3.45 -12.88 -1.31
C ALA A 14 4.49 -12.00 -2.02
N SER A 15 4.07 -11.16 -2.98
CA SER A 15 4.96 -10.29 -3.74
C SER A 15 4.29 -9.00 -4.19
N ALA A 16 5.11 -8.00 -4.55
CA ALA A 16 4.62 -6.76 -5.16
C ALA A 16 3.88 -7.01 -6.49
N HIS A 17 4.34 -7.98 -7.27
CA HIS A 17 3.71 -8.31 -8.55
C HIS A 17 2.30 -8.85 -8.35
N GLU A 18 2.13 -9.74 -7.38
CA GLU A 18 0.83 -10.28 -7.00
C GLU A 18 -0.10 -9.18 -6.47
N ALA A 19 0.38 -8.30 -5.59
CA ALA A 19 -0.42 -7.18 -5.10
C ALA A 19 -0.94 -6.28 -6.24
N ILE A 20 -0.07 -5.94 -7.20
CA ILE A 20 -0.43 -5.15 -8.39
C ILE A 20 -1.45 -5.89 -9.27
N GLN A 21 -1.27 -7.20 -9.51
CA GLN A 21 -2.20 -7.99 -10.32
C GLN A 21 -3.60 -8.10 -9.72
N HIS A 22 -3.71 -8.01 -8.40
CA HIS A 22 -4.96 -8.11 -7.67
C HIS A 22 -5.68 -6.76 -7.46
N MET A 23 -5.16 -5.65 -7.99
CA MET A 23 -5.89 -4.38 -7.99
C MET A 23 -7.15 -4.51 -8.84
N ASP A 24 -8.30 -4.14 -8.29
CA ASP A 24 -9.58 -4.18 -8.99
C ASP A 24 -9.59 -3.23 -10.21
N VAL A 25 -10.29 -3.66 -11.26
CA VAL A 25 -10.48 -2.93 -12.51
C VAL A 25 -11.28 -1.64 -12.29
N SER A 26 -12.03 -1.54 -11.18
CA SER A 26 -12.76 -0.32 -10.78
C SER A 26 -11.83 0.88 -10.49
N GLY A 27 -10.53 0.63 -10.24
CA GLY A 27 -9.51 1.68 -10.11
C GLY A 27 -9.39 2.31 -8.72
N ASP A 28 -10.13 1.82 -7.73
CA ASP A 28 -10.08 2.34 -6.33
C ASP A 28 -9.17 1.50 -5.41
N ASP A 29 -8.66 0.38 -5.91
CA ASP A 29 -7.69 -0.45 -5.20
C ASP A 29 -6.26 -0.04 -5.54
N HIS A 30 -5.42 -0.02 -4.51
CA HIS A 30 -4.02 0.33 -4.59
C HIS A 30 -3.16 -0.75 -3.93
N ALA A 31 -2.06 -1.10 -4.59
CA ALA A 31 -1.02 -1.92 -4.03
C ALA A 31 -0.03 -1.05 -3.24
N ILE A 32 0.32 -1.47 -2.02
CA ILE A 32 1.30 -0.79 -1.17
C ILE A 32 2.30 -1.77 -0.55
N LEU A 33 3.47 -1.24 -0.19
CA LEU A 33 4.46 -1.87 0.67
C LEU A 33 4.47 -1.17 2.03
N VAL A 34 4.15 -1.89 3.09
CA VAL A 34 4.20 -1.37 4.48
C VAL A 34 4.79 -2.43 5.39
N GLY A 35 5.82 -2.07 6.16
CA GLY A 35 6.45 -3.00 7.11
C GLY A 35 6.88 -4.35 6.49
N ASN A 36 7.44 -4.31 5.27
CA ASN A 36 7.83 -5.50 4.50
C ASN A 36 6.66 -6.43 4.08
N LYS A 37 5.43 -5.91 4.07
CA LYS A 37 4.23 -6.61 3.57
C LYS A 37 3.71 -5.96 2.30
N TYR A 38 3.29 -6.79 1.34
CA TYR A 38 2.63 -6.35 0.12
C TYR A 38 1.13 -6.44 0.31
N LEU A 39 0.46 -5.31 0.24
CA LEU A 39 -0.97 -5.21 0.51
C LEU A 39 -1.71 -4.62 -0.68
N THR A 40 -2.93 -5.09 -0.92
CA THR A 40 -3.91 -4.40 -1.76
C THR A 40 -5.06 -3.89 -0.90
N LEU A 41 -5.40 -2.61 -1.04
CA LEU A 41 -6.40 -1.93 -0.22
C LEU A 41 -7.07 -0.79 -0.98
N LYS A 42 -8.18 -0.26 -0.43
CA LYS A 42 -8.86 0.91 -1.00
C LYS A 42 -8.07 2.19 -0.76
N GLN A 43 -8.18 3.18 -1.64
CA GLN A 43 -7.51 4.49 -1.46
C GLN A 43 -7.75 5.11 -0.08
N ALA A 44 -8.98 5.03 0.42
CA ALA A 44 -9.35 5.53 1.76
C ALA A 44 -8.57 4.86 2.90
N GLU A 45 -8.16 3.59 2.75
CA GLU A 45 -7.33 2.89 3.73
C GLU A 45 -5.89 3.42 3.69
N ALA A 46 -5.33 3.67 2.50
CA ALA A 46 -4.01 4.28 2.33
C ALA A 46 -3.93 5.67 2.96
N GLU A 47 -4.99 6.48 2.79
CA GLU A 47 -5.11 7.80 3.40
C GLU A 47 -5.12 7.74 4.94
N ARG A 48 -5.76 6.71 5.53
CA ARG A 48 -5.71 6.50 6.99
C ARG A 48 -4.32 6.14 7.48
N ILE A 49 -3.58 5.30 6.74
CA ILE A 49 -2.18 4.96 7.04
C ILE A 49 -1.32 6.23 7.00
N ALA A 50 -1.47 7.03 5.93
CA ALA A 50 -0.75 8.28 5.76
C ALA A 50 -1.06 9.28 6.88
N ALA A 51 -2.33 9.48 7.22
CA ALA A 51 -2.76 10.38 8.29
C ALA A 51 -2.29 9.94 9.68
N ALA A 52 -2.11 8.64 9.89
CA ALA A 52 -1.53 8.08 11.11
C ALA A 52 -0.01 8.31 11.22
N GLY A 53 0.63 8.85 10.17
CA GLY A 53 2.07 9.07 10.11
C GLY A 53 2.87 7.78 9.92
N ILE A 54 2.22 6.71 9.44
CA ILE A 54 2.89 5.43 9.17
C ILE A 54 3.54 5.53 7.78
N GLU A 55 4.79 5.10 7.70
CA GLU A 55 5.55 4.99 6.45
C GLU A 55 5.07 3.79 5.62
N PHE A 56 4.85 4.03 4.33
CA PHE A 56 4.59 3.00 3.34
C PHE A 56 5.00 3.50 1.97
N ALA A 57 4.96 2.64 0.96
CA ALA A 57 5.16 3.02 -0.43
C ALA A 57 4.03 2.48 -1.31
N TYR A 58 3.53 3.28 -2.24
CA TYR A 58 2.69 2.75 -3.32
C TYR A 58 3.53 1.92 -4.28
N LEU A 59 2.94 0.83 -4.78
CA LEU A 59 3.53 -0.06 -5.77
C LEU A 59 2.83 0.18 -7.10
N VAL A 60 3.61 0.53 -8.13
CA VAL A 60 3.09 0.76 -9.47
C VAL A 60 3.91 -0.03 -10.48
N ASP A 61 3.24 -0.61 -11.48
CA ASP A 61 3.92 -1.15 -12.65
C ASP A 61 4.17 -0.01 -13.64
N HIS A 62 5.43 0.19 -13.99
CA HIS A 62 5.86 1.12 -15.02
C HIS A 62 6.67 0.35 -16.07
N HIS A 63 5.98 -0.08 -17.12
CA HIS A 63 6.55 -0.84 -18.24
C HIS A 63 7.25 -2.15 -17.81
N GLY A 64 6.62 -2.91 -16.92
CA GLY A 64 7.14 -4.19 -16.41
C GLY A 64 8.20 -4.04 -15.31
N GLN A 65 8.46 -2.81 -14.86
CA GLN A 65 9.25 -2.52 -13.68
C GLN A 65 8.35 -2.07 -12.55
N ILE A 66 8.47 -2.73 -11.39
CA ILE A 66 7.75 -2.31 -10.20
C ILE A 66 8.50 -1.13 -9.59
N MET A 67 7.83 0.02 -9.51
CA MET A 67 8.33 1.22 -8.85
C MET A 67 7.62 1.42 -7.50
N THR A 68 8.36 1.98 -6.55
CA THR A 68 7.84 2.37 -5.24
C THR A 68 7.75 3.88 -5.13
N ILE A 69 6.61 4.42 -4.69
CA ILE A 69 6.44 5.85 -4.38
C ILE A 69 6.28 5.99 -2.87
N PRO A 70 7.30 6.48 -2.14
CA PRO A 70 7.26 6.55 -0.68
C PRO A 70 6.27 7.60 -0.18
N VAL A 71 5.65 7.32 0.97
CA VAL A 71 4.76 8.20 1.71
C VAL A 71 5.24 8.24 3.17
N ASN A 72 5.31 9.45 3.73
CA ASN A 72 5.82 9.72 5.08
C ASN A 72 7.30 9.35 5.34
N ASP A 73 8.13 9.19 4.30
CA ASP A 73 9.57 8.91 4.38
C ASP A 73 10.40 10.14 4.82
N ARG A 74 10.25 10.57 6.08
CA ARG A 74 10.87 11.78 6.64
C ARG A 74 11.78 11.51 7.83
#